data_AF-K6TYT1-F1
#
_entry.id   AF-K6TYT1-F1
#
_cell.length_a   1.000
_cell.length_b   1.000
_cell.length_c   1.000
_cell.angle_alpha   90.00
_cell.angle_beta   90.00
_cell.angle_gamma   90.00
#
_symmetry.space_group_name_H-M   'P 1'
#
loop_
_entity.id
_entity.type
_entity.pdbx_description
1 polymer ?
#
loop_
_entity_poly.entity_id
_entity_poly.type
_entity_poly.pdbx_seq_one_letter_code
_entity_poly.pdbx_strand_id
1 'polypeptide(L)'
;MYKILHFSGGVYKFDLLSEHVEDVGGLLFQENRLQISRGASFLSEEVQVIFMVPPNEVSSVKELASELKGEIQVVELDEPLKSNLINSLAIYNILCRAEDWVNHDVISESDEYIPEYGFVESGDNHNLNNLEECLDLMLSLELIEKRENEGKTEYRILIRDNI
;
A
#
# COMPACT_ATOMS: atom_id res chain seq x y z
N MET A 1 14.82 -2.14 3.94
CA MET A 1 14.07 -2.34 2.69
C MET A 1 12.92 -3.31 2.94
N TYR A 2 11.69 -2.85 2.73
CA TYR A 2 10.46 -3.62 2.90
C TYR A 2 10.41 -4.82 1.94
N LYS A 3 9.56 -5.80 2.25
CA LYS A 3 9.24 -6.92 1.37
C LYS A 3 7.80 -6.82 0.90
N ILE A 4 7.61 -6.91 -0.42
CA ILE A 4 6.30 -6.90 -1.05
C ILE A 4 5.83 -8.36 -1.16
N LEU A 5 4.63 -8.59 -0.66
CA LEU A 5 4.04 -9.90 -0.49
C LEU A 5 2.67 -9.94 -1.16
N HIS A 6 2.31 -11.12 -1.64
CA HIS A 6 0.99 -11.43 -2.15
C HIS A 6 0.37 -12.52 -1.27
N PHE A 7 -0.79 -12.23 -0.69
CA PHE A 7 -1.64 -13.18 0.02
C PHE A 7 -2.74 -13.68 -0.90
N SER A 8 -3.01 -14.99 -0.85
CA SER A 8 -4.21 -15.62 -1.42
C SER A 8 -4.79 -16.57 -0.38
N GLY A 9 -6.09 -16.46 -0.09
CA GLY A 9 -6.73 -17.30 0.91
C GLY A 9 -8.24 -17.08 0.98
N GLY A 10 -8.93 -17.79 1.87
CA GLY A 10 -10.36 -17.54 2.08
C GLY A 10 -10.62 -16.18 2.76
N VAL A 11 -11.82 -15.61 2.56
CA VAL A 11 -12.26 -14.38 3.25
C VAL A 11 -12.29 -14.52 4.77
N TYR A 12 -12.42 -15.75 5.27
CA TYR A 12 -12.57 -16.01 6.69
C TYR A 12 -11.39 -15.46 7.50
N LYS A 13 -11.68 -14.46 8.37
CA LYS A 13 -10.71 -13.77 9.24
C LYS A 13 -9.58 -13.04 8.50
N PHE A 14 -9.82 -12.64 7.25
CA PHE A 14 -8.85 -11.81 6.52
C PHE A 14 -8.54 -10.49 7.25
N ASP A 15 -9.51 -9.90 7.96
CA ASP A 15 -9.31 -8.68 8.74
C ASP A 15 -8.15 -8.80 9.74
N LEU A 16 -7.91 -9.99 10.31
CA LEU A 16 -6.78 -10.23 11.21
C LEU A 16 -5.43 -10.07 10.51
N LEU A 17 -5.34 -10.44 9.23
CA LEU A 17 -4.13 -10.21 8.43
C LEU A 17 -3.94 -8.72 8.16
N SER A 18 -5.02 -8.01 7.85
CA SER A 18 -4.99 -6.56 7.63
C SER A 18 -4.49 -5.82 8.87
N GLU A 19 -5.12 -6.08 10.03
CA GLU A 19 -4.73 -5.50 11.32
C GLU A 19 -3.26 -5.81 11.66
N HIS A 20 -2.84 -7.08 11.49
CA HIS A 20 -1.46 -7.47 11.78
C HIS A 20 -0.45 -6.78 10.87
N VAL A 21 -0.77 -6.59 9.58
CA VAL A 21 0.11 -5.86 8.64
C VAL A 21 0.27 -4.40 9.08
N GLU A 22 -0.80 -3.74 9.51
CA GLU A 22 -0.73 -2.37 10.04
C GLU A 22 0.06 -2.29 11.35
N ASP A 23 -0.16 -3.23 12.28
CA ASP A 23 0.53 -3.29 13.58
C ASP A 23 2.06 -3.44 13.43
N VAL A 24 2.50 -4.17 12.40
CA VAL A 24 3.92 -4.33 12.09
C VAL A 24 4.50 -3.17 11.26
N GLY A 25 3.73 -2.12 10.99
CA GLY A 25 4.14 -0.95 10.20
C GLY A 25 4.17 -1.21 8.70
N GLY A 26 3.40 -2.17 8.21
CA GLY A 26 3.20 -2.44 6.79
C GLY A 26 2.09 -1.59 6.16
N LEU A 27 1.83 -1.83 4.88
CA LEU A 27 0.76 -1.19 4.12
C LEU A 27 0.13 -2.19 3.14
N LEU A 28 -1.19 -2.23 3.09
CA LEU A 28 -1.96 -2.97 2.09
C LEU A 28 -2.19 -2.07 0.87
N PHE A 29 -1.89 -2.58 -0.32
CA PHE A 29 -2.02 -1.83 -1.57
C PHE A 29 -3.31 -2.13 -2.32
N GLN A 30 -3.70 -3.40 -2.37
CA GLN A 30 -4.83 -3.85 -3.15
C GLN A 30 -5.49 -5.05 -2.49
N GLU A 31 -6.80 -5.03 -2.34
CA GLU A 31 -7.62 -6.16 -1.92
C GLU A 31 -8.60 -6.51 -3.04
N ASN A 32 -8.54 -7.75 -3.53
CA ASN A 32 -9.46 -8.30 -4.53
C ASN A 32 -10.25 -9.46 -3.92
N ARG A 33 -11.57 -9.35 -3.89
CA ARG A 33 -12.48 -10.44 -3.48
C ARG A 33 -13.01 -11.16 -4.71
N LEU A 34 -12.66 -12.44 -4.85
CA LEU A 34 -13.01 -13.29 -5.99
C LEU A 34 -14.07 -14.31 -5.56
N GLN A 35 -15.21 -14.33 -6.26
CA GLN A 35 -16.20 -15.39 -6.11
C GLN A 35 -15.87 -16.57 -7.02
N ILE A 36 -15.41 -17.67 -6.44
CA ILE A 36 -15.13 -18.90 -7.17
C ILE A 36 -16.37 -19.78 -7.15
N SER A 37 -17.02 -19.91 -8.31
CA SER A 37 -18.11 -20.84 -8.52
C SER A 37 -17.59 -22.16 -9.09
N ARG A 38 -17.61 -23.25 -8.31
CA ARG A 38 -17.36 -24.61 -8.82
C ARG A 38 -18.67 -25.34 -9.09
N GLY A 39 -19.22 -25.16 -10.30
CA GLY A 39 -20.44 -25.85 -10.73
C GLY A 39 -21.69 -25.40 -9.98
N ALA A 40 -22.63 -26.34 -9.74
CA ALA A 40 -24.00 -26.01 -9.33
C ALA A 40 -24.20 -25.64 -7.84
N SER A 41 -23.21 -25.76 -6.94
CA SER A 41 -23.46 -25.57 -5.49
C SER A 41 -22.26 -25.20 -4.60
N PHE A 42 -21.17 -24.63 -5.12
CA PHE A 42 -20.08 -24.14 -4.25
C PHE A 42 -19.66 -22.74 -4.68
N LEU A 43 -20.06 -21.73 -3.89
CA LEU A 43 -19.50 -20.38 -3.89
C LEU A 43 -18.45 -20.35 -2.78
N SER A 44 -17.18 -20.39 -3.14
CA SER A 44 -16.09 -20.07 -2.20
C SER A 44 -15.57 -18.69 -2.54
N GLU A 45 -15.53 -17.80 -1.56
CA GLU A 45 -14.91 -16.48 -1.73
C GLU A 45 -13.43 -16.57 -1.35
N GLU A 46 -12.58 -16.10 -2.27
CA GLU A 46 -11.13 -15.98 -2.09
C GLU A 46 -10.76 -14.49 -2.02
N VAL A 47 -9.85 -14.13 -1.13
CA VAL A 47 -9.24 -12.80 -1.03
C VAL A 47 -7.82 -12.90 -1.55
N GLN A 48 -7.47 -11.96 -2.43
CA GLN A 48 -6.11 -11.76 -2.90
C GLN A 48 -5.66 -10.36 -2.55
N VAL A 49 -4.53 -10.26 -1.84
CA VAL A 49 -4.02 -8.96 -1.37
C VAL A 49 -2.55 -8.80 -1.68
N ILE A 50 -2.17 -7.62 -2.18
CA ILE A 50 -0.77 -7.20 -2.29
C ILE A 50 -0.50 -6.20 -1.17
N PHE A 51 0.57 -6.42 -0.42
CA PHE A 51 0.94 -5.58 0.72
C PHE A 51 2.45 -5.60 0.92
N MET A 52 2.97 -4.70 1.74
CA MET A 52 4.38 -4.70 2.15
C MET A 52 4.53 -4.73 3.66
N VAL A 53 5.61 -5.35 4.12
CA VAL A 53 5.99 -5.41 5.54
C VAL A 53 7.50 -5.27 5.74
N PRO A 54 7.94 -4.89 6.96
CA PRO A 54 9.35 -4.94 7.31
C PRO A 54 9.93 -6.35 7.13
N PRO A 55 11.20 -6.48 6.70
CA PRO A 55 11.79 -7.77 6.37
C PRO A 55 11.87 -8.73 7.58
N ASN A 56 11.96 -8.21 8.80
CA ASN A 56 11.93 -8.99 10.04
C ASN A 56 10.55 -9.61 10.33
N GLU A 57 9.48 -9.07 9.76
CA GLU A 57 8.09 -9.46 10.07
C GLU A 57 7.52 -10.45 9.04
N VAL A 58 8.25 -10.73 7.96
CA VAL A 58 7.83 -11.68 6.91
C VAL A 58 7.49 -13.06 7.47
N SER A 59 8.25 -13.55 8.45
CA SER A 59 7.99 -14.85 9.09
C SER A 59 6.68 -14.83 9.88
N SER A 60 6.47 -13.77 10.67
CA SER A 60 5.26 -13.55 11.47
C SER A 60 4.00 -13.53 10.59
N VAL A 61 4.05 -12.78 9.48
CA VAL A 61 2.94 -12.73 8.51
C VAL A 61 2.68 -14.08 7.84
N LYS A 62 3.73 -14.84 7.50
CA LYS A 62 3.59 -16.17 6.90
C LYS A 62 2.94 -17.17 7.84
N GLU A 63 3.28 -17.11 9.13
CA GLU A 63 2.65 -17.93 10.16
C GLU A 63 1.16 -17.63 10.27
N LEU A 64 0.78 -16.35 10.38
CA LEU A 64 -0.63 -15.93 10.42
C LEU A 64 -1.39 -16.36 9.16
N ALA A 65 -0.82 -16.15 7.98
CA ALA A 65 -1.46 -16.57 6.73
C ALA A 65 -1.72 -18.09 6.70
N SER A 66 -0.79 -18.90 7.22
CA SER A 66 -0.97 -20.35 7.31
C SER A 66 -2.12 -20.73 8.26
N GLU A 67 -2.27 -20.04 9.39
CA GLU A 67 -3.41 -20.22 10.31
C GLU A 67 -4.75 -19.88 9.65
N LEU A 68 -4.75 -18.87 8.78
CA LEU A 68 -5.89 -18.46 7.97
C LEU A 68 -6.14 -19.36 6.75
N LYS A 69 -5.34 -20.42 6.58
CA LYS A 69 -5.36 -21.33 5.40
C LYS A 69 -5.13 -20.58 4.09
N GLY A 70 -4.39 -19.48 4.14
CA GLY A 70 -3.90 -18.76 2.97
C GLY A 70 -2.43 -19.06 2.70
N GLU A 71 -1.95 -18.54 1.58
CA GLU A 71 -0.60 -18.67 1.09
C GLU A 71 0.01 -17.28 0.91
N ILE A 72 1.31 -17.16 1.22
CA ILE A 72 2.09 -15.94 1.00
C ILE A 72 3.17 -16.21 -0.03
N GLN A 73 3.21 -15.37 -1.04
CA GLN A 73 4.26 -15.35 -2.06
C GLN A 73 5.02 -14.02 -2.00
N VAL A 74 6.33 -14.06 -2.21
CA VAL A 74 7.12 -12.84 -2.37
C VAL A 74 6.95 -12.38 -3.80
N VAL A 75 6.62 -11.09 -3.97
CA VAL A 75 6.49 -10.48 -5.29
C VAL A 75 7.81 -9.81 -5.64
N GLU A 76 8.45 -10.29 -6.71
CA GLU A 76 9.62 -9.65 -7.29
C GLU A 76 9.14 -8.59 -8.29
N LEU A 77 9.39 -7.32 -7.96
CA LEU A 77 9.08 -6.17 -8.82
C LEU A 77 10.36 -5.55 -9.36
N ASP A 78 10.23 -4.82 -10.46
CA ASP A 78 11.30 -3.96 -10.93
C ASP A 78 11.60 -2.85 -9.91
N GLU A 79 12.88 -2.48 -9.82
CA GLU A 79 13.34 -1.53 -8.80
C GLU A 79 12.63 -0.16 -8.83
N PRO A 80 12.25 0.42 -10.00
CA PRO A 80 11.47 1.65 -10.03
C PRO A 80 10.11 1.53 -9.32
N LEU A 81 9.31 0.52 -9.69
CA LEU A 81 8.00 0.30 -9.08
C LEU A 81 8.11 -0.04 -7.59
N LYS A 82 9.10 -0.85 -7.23
CA LYS A 82 9.39 -1.21 -5.83
C LYS A 82 9.77 0.02 -5.01
N SER A 83 10.60 0.92 -5.53
CA SER A 83 10.94 2.18 -4.86
C SER A 83 9.69 3.05 -4.68
N ASN A 84 8.85 3.20 -5.71
CA ASN A 84 7.63 4.00 -5.64
C ASN A 84 6.64 3.44 -4.59
N LEU A 85 6.48 2.12 -4.52
CA LEU A 85 5.65 1.48 -3.48
C LEU A 85 6.18 1.72 -2.07
N ILE A 86 7.51 1.71 -1.88
CA ILE A 86 8.12 2.00 -0.57
C ILE A 86 7.95 3.48 -0.22
N ASN A 87 8.20 4.39 -1.16
CA ASN A 87 8.04 5.84 -0.94
C ASN A 87 6.57 6.21 -0.66
N SER A 88 5.62 5.46 -1.21
CA SER A 88 4.20 5.59 -0.91
C SER A 88 3.88 5.40 0.57
N LEU A 89 4.68 4.63 1.33
CA LEU A 89 4.51 4.48 2.78
C LEU A 89 4.71 5.80 3.53
N ALA A 90 5.72 6.58 3.13
CA ALA A 90 6.01 7.86 3.76
C ALA A 90 4.84 8.84 3.54
N ILE A 91 4.32 8.90 2.31
CA ILE A 91 3.15 9.70 1.96
C ILE A 91 1.93 9.23 2.75
N TYR A 92 1.68 7.91 2.80
CA TYR A 92 0.58 7.33 3.56
C TYR A 92 0.66 7.74 5.04
N ASN A 93 1.84 7.66 5.66
CA ASN A 93 2.04 8.06 7.06
C ASN A 93 1.78 9.55 7.31
N ILE A 94 2.17 10.43 6.38
CA ILE A 94 1.86 11.87 6.44
C ILE A 94 0.34 12.07 6.43
N LEU A 95 -0.35 11.41 5.50
CA LEU A 95 -1.80 11.54 5.34
C LEU A 95 -2.57 10.91 6.52
N CYS A 96 -2.10 9.81 7.11
CA CYS A 96 -2.71 9.17 8.29
C CYS A 96 -2.78 10.11 9.49
N ARG A 97 -1.80 11.00 9.63
CA ARG A 97 -1.73 11.96 10.74
C ARG A 97 -2.53 13.23 10.46
N ALA A 98 -2.88 13.46 9.21
CA ALA A 98 -3.75 14.56 8.85
C ALA A 98 -5.21 14.15 9.07
N GLU A 99 -5.93 14.92 9.88
CA GLU A 99 -7.37 14.73 10.09
C GLU A 99 -8.21 15.25 8.90
N ASP A 100 -7.57 15.89 7.91
CA ASP A 100 -8.22 16.55 6.77
C ASP A 100 -7.34 16.46 5.51
N TRP A 101 -7.83 17.02 4.40
CA TRP A 101 -7.14 17.10 3.12
C TRP A 101 -5.78 17.83 3.24
N VAL A 102 -4.75 17.24 2.65
CA VAL A 102 -3.37 17.76 2.66
C VAL A 102 -2.99 18.23 1.26
N ASN A 103 -2.45 19.43 1.13
CA ASN A 103 -2.00 19.91 -0.18
C ASN A 103 -0.69 19.23 -0.60
N HIS A 104 -0.45 19.23 -1.90
CA HIS A 104 0.81 18.74 -2.48
C HIS A 104 2.06 19.35 -1.79
N ASP A 105 2.07 20.66 -1.56
CA ASP A 105 3.25 21.36 -1.03
C ASP A 105 3.63 20.84 0.38
N VAL A 106 2.65 20.61 1.26
CA VAL A 106 2.88 20.07 2.62
C VAL A 106 3.47 18.66 2.57
N ILE A 107 3.02 17.82 1.63
CA ILE A 107 3.59 16.48 1.46
C ILE A 107 5.05 16.59 1.00
N SER A 108 5.32 17.48 0.04
CA SER A 108 6.66 17.67 -0.54
C SER A 108 7.68 18.29 0.42
N GLU A 109 7.22 19.12 1.36
CA GLU A 109 8.05 19.81 2.36
C GLU A 109 8.19 19.01 3.66
N SER A 110 7.54 17.85 3.77
CA SER A 110 7.59 17.02 4.97
C SER A 110 8.95 16.36 5.17
N ASP A 111 9.53 16.50 6.37
CA ASP A 111 10.77 15.83 6.77
C ASP A 111 10.65 14.29 6.76
N GLU A 112 9.43 13.75 6.78
CA GLU A 112 9.17 12.31 6.72
C GLU A 112 9.24 11.75 5.30
N TYR A 113 9.09 12.60 4.28
CA TYR A 113 9.23 12.21 2.89
C TYR A 113 10.72 12.26 2.50
N ILE A 114 11.43 11.16 2.76
CA ILE A 114 12.80 10.95 2.28
C ILE A 114 12.76 9.82 1.25
N PRO A 115 12.78 10.12 -0.05
CA PRO A 115 12.73 9.09 -1.07
C PRO A 115 13.90 8.10 -0.94
N GLU A 116 13.61 6.80 -0.80
CA GLU A 116 14.62 5.74 -0.77
C GLU A 116 15.27 5.63 -2.17
N TYR A 117 16.48 6.18 -2.30
CA TYR A 117 17.37 6.07 -3.45
C TYR A 117 16.80 6.56 -4.80
N GLY A 118 16.87 7.87 -5.02
CA GLY A 118 17.26 8.36 -6.35
C GLY A 118 18.76 8.18 -6.53
N PHE A 119 19.23 7.57 -7.62
CA PHE A 119 20.65 7.65 -8.00
C PHE A 119 21.05 9.12 -8.03
N VAL A 120 21.91 9.54 -7.09
CA VAL A 120 22.49 10.89 -7.07
C VAL A 120 23.58 10.95 -8.13
N GLU A 121 23.20 10.98 -9.41
CA GLU A 121 24.04 11.67 -10.38
C GLU A 121 23.89 13.17 -10.13
N SER A 122 25.05 13.80 -9.96
CA SER A 122 25.15 15.16 -9.46
C SER A 122 24.52 16.15 -10.44
N GLY A 123 23.40 16.75 -10.02
CA GLY A 123 22.81 17.92 -10.65
C GLY A 123 21.66 17.60 -11.59
N ASP A 124 20.46 17.40 -11.05
CA ASP A 124 19.22 18.04 -11.51
C ASP A 124 18.04 17.54 -10.67
N ASN A 125 16.93 18.26 -10.79
CA ASN A 125 15.76 18.39 -9.92
C ASN A 125 14.89 17.12 -9.72
N HIS A 126 15.48 15.97 -9.39
CA HIS A 126 14.80 14.65 -9.43
C HIS A 126 13.95 14.28 -8.20
N ASN A 127 14.00 15.02 -7.09
CA ASN A 127 13.15 14.73 -5.92
C ASN A 127 11.65 14.99 -6.17
N LEU A 128 11.31 15.92 -7.07
CA LEU A 128 9.92 16.28 -7.39
C LEU A 128 9.23 15.26 -8.31
N ASN A 129 9.97 14.61 -9.22
CA ASN A 129 9.39 13.62 -10.13
C ASN A 129 8.93 12.34 -9.41
N ASN A 130 9.53 12.01 -8.27
CA ASN A 130 9.16 10.81 -7.51
C ASN A 130 7.82 10.98 -6.76
N LEU A 131 7.50 12.20 -6.30
CA LEU A 131 6.27 12.43 -5.53
C LEU A 131 5.02 12.28 -6.39
N GLU A 132 4.97 12.90 -7.57
CA GLU A 132 3.83 12.79 -8.49
C GLU A 132 3.64 11.34 -8.96
N GLU A 133 4.73 10.63 -9.29
CA GLU A 133 4.65 9.21 -9.65
C GLU A 133 4.11 8.34 -8.50
N CYS A 134 4.51 8.62 -7.25
CA CYS A 134 3.97 7.94 -6.08
C CYS A 134 2.49 8.27 -5.85
N LEU A 135 2.10 9.54 -5.98
CA LEU A 135 0.70 9.96 -5.82
C LEU A 135 -0.20 9.35 -6.90
N ASP A 136 0.25 9.33 -8.16
CA ASP A 136 -0.43 8.67 -9.27
C ASP A 136 -0.56 7.15 -9.03
N LEU A 137 0.50 6.51 -8.53
CA LEU A 137 0.47 5.10 -8.15
C LEU A 137 -0.54 4.86 -7.02
N MET A 138 -0.50 5.65 -5.94
CA MET A 138 -1.42 5.54 -4.82
C MET A 138 -2.88 5.79 -5.22
N LEU A 139 -3.13 6.71 -6.16
CA LEU A 139 -4.45 6.92 -6.77
C LEU A 139 -4.89 5.68 -7.57
N SER A 140 -3.99 5.09 -8.37
CA SER A 140 -4.29 3.88 -9.16
C SER A 140 -4.57 2.65 -8.30
N LEU A 141 -3.98 2.60 -7.11
CA LEU A 141 -4.19 1.56 -6.10
C LEU A 141 -5.41 1.85 -5.19
N GLU A 142 -6.10 2.97 -5.41
CA GLU A 142 -7.24 3.39 -4.59
C GLU A 142 -6.91 3.47 -3.09
N LEU A 143 -5.73 4.02 -2.76
CA LEU A 143 -5.28 4.27 -1.39
C LEU A 143 -5.60 5.69 -0.92
N ILE A 144 -5.62 6.63 -1.86
CA ILE A 144 -5.86 8.04 -1.60
C ILE A 144 -6.90 8.58 -2.57
N GLU A 145 -7.53 9.68 -2.18
CA GLU A 145 -8.38 10.49 -3.04
C GLU A 145 -7.71 11.82 -3.34
N LYS A 146 -8.05 12.41 -4.49
CA LYS A 146 -7.58 13.73 -4.93
C LYS A 146 -8.76 14.66 -5.13
N ARG A 147 -8.62 15.91 -4.70
CA ARG A 147 -9.54 17.00 -5.04
C ARG A 147 -8.79 18.24 -5.49
N GLU A 148 -9.50 19.13 -6.16
CA GLU A 148 -9.03 20.48 -6.44
C GLU A 148 -9.84 21.48 -5.61
N ASN A 149 -9.14 22.30 -4.83
CA ASN A 149 -9.74 23.29 -3.93
C ASN A 149 -8.99 24.62 -4.08
N GLU A 150 -9.68 25.69 -4.47
CA GLU A 150 -9.10 27.03 -4.69
C GLU A 150 -7.86 27.04 -5.61
N GLY A 151 -7.81 26.14 -6.61
CA GLY A 151 -6.68 26.01 -7.54
C GLY A 151 -5.48 25.25 -6.96
N LYS A 152 -5.63 24.61 -5.80
CA LYS A 152 -4.64 23.72 -5.20
C LYS A 152 -5.13 22.27 -5.26
N THR A 153 -4.19 21.37 -5.53
CA THR A 153 -4.43 19.93 -5.44
C THR A 153 -4.24 19.47 -4.00
N GLU A 154 -5.22 18.75 -3.49
CA GLU A 154 -5.20 18.19 -2.14
C GLU A 154 -5.52 16.68 -2.17
N TYR A 155 -4.96 15.96 -1.21
CA TYR A 155 -5.03 14.51 -1.09
C TYR A 155 -5.46 14.10 0.31
N ARG A 156 -6.13 12.95 0.43
CA ARG A 156 -6.44 12.30 1.72
C ARG A 156 -6.47 10.79 1.55
N ILE A 157 -6.37 10.03 2.64
CA ILE A 157 -6.56 8.58 2.61
C ILE A 157 -8.02 8.26 2.27
N LEU A 158 -8.19 7.28 1.38
CA LEU A 158 -9.50 6.70 1.11
C LEU A 158 -9.91 5.82 2.30
N ILE A 159 -10.91 6.27 3.06
CA ILE A 159 -11.51 5.44 4.13
C ILE A 159 -12.43 4.43 3.45
N ARG A 160 -12.00 3.16 3.39
CA ARG A 160 -12.88 2.07 2.98
C ARG A 160 -13.75 1.72 4.18
N ASP A 161 -15.02 2.15 4.15
CA ASP A 161 -16.01 1.64 5.11
C ASP A 161 -16.14 0.13 4.87
N ASN A 162 -15.66 -0.68 5.82
CA ASN A 162 -15.90 -2.11 5.85
C ASN A 162 -17.40 -2.35 6.02
N ILE A 163 -18.11 -2.62 4.92
CA ILE A 163 -19.51 -3.08 4.89
C ILE A 163 -19.56 -4.59 5.09
#